data_AF-A0A3D0NQG3-F1
#
_entry.id   AF-A0A3D0NQG3-F1
#
_cell.length_a   1.000
_cell.length_b   1.000
_cell.length_c   1.000
_cell.angle_alpha   90.00
_cell.angle_beta   90.00
_cell.angle_gamma   90.00
#
_symmetry.space_group_name_H-M   'P 1'
#
loop_
_entity.id
_entity.type
_entity.pdbx_description
1 polymer ?
#
loop_
_entity_poly.entity_id
_entity_poly.type
_entity_poly.pdbx_seq_one_letter_code
_entity_poly.pdbx_strand_id
1 'polypeptide(L)' 'MKVLVIDGNSILNRAFFGIKLLTTKDGQYTNAIYGFLTTLHKLLSETAPEAVAVAFDLKAPTFRHLAYDGYKANR' A
#
# COMPACT_ATOMS: atom_id res chain seq x y z
N MET A 1 -2.00 -22.08 10.67
CA MET A 1 -2.02 -21.29 9.44
C MET A 1 -2.51 -19.88 9.67
N LYS A 2 -1.58 -18.95 9.91
CA LYS A 2 -1.85 -17.50 9.92
C LYS A 2 -1.41 -16.90 8.58
N VAL A 3 -2.31 -16.18 7.91
CA VAL A 3 -2.03 -15.46 6.66
C VAL A 3 -2.17 -13.97 6.90
N LEU A 4 -1.17 -13.20 6.50
CA LEU A 4 -1.20 -11.75 6.54
C LEU A 4 -1.59 -11.21 5.16
N VAL A 5 -2.76 -10.55 5.07
CA VAL A 5 -3.24 -9.93 3.83
C VAL A 5 -3.20 -8.42 3.98
N ILE A 6 -2.52 -7.75 3.05
CA ILE A 6 -2.19 -6.33 3.11
C ILE A 6 -2.81 -5.60 1.92
N ASP A 7 -3.52 -4.51 2.19
CA ASP A 7 -3.83 -3.48 1.19
C ASP A 7 -2.60 -2.58 1.00
N GLY A 8 -1.89 -2.80 -0.11
CA GLY A 8 -0.65 -2.12 -0.43
C GLY A 8 -0.85 -0.63 -0.71
N ASN A 9 -1.90 -0.26 -1.43
CA ASN A 9 -2.23 1.14 -1.74
C ASN A 9 -2.54 1.93 -0.47
N SER A 10 -3.28 1.34 0.46
CA SER A 10 -3.62 1.98 1.74
C SER A 10 -2.38 2.25 2.61
N ILE A 11 -1.48 1.27 2.77
CA ILE A 11 -0.25 1.47 3.54
C ILE A 11 0.69 2.45 2.83
N LEU A 12 0.88 2.34 1.51
CA LEU A 12 1.71 3.28 0.75
C LEU A 12 1.20 4.72 0.88
N ASN A 13 -0.11 4.94 0.78
CA ASN A 13 -0.71 6.26 0.93
C ASN A 13 -0.44 6.84 2.32
N ARG A 14 -0.62 6.04 3.38
CA ARG A 14 -0.28 6.45 4.76
C ARG A 14 1.21 6.77 4.91
N ALA A 15 2.09 5.95 4.35
CA ALA A 15 3.54 6.18 4.39
C ALA A 15 3.94 7.47 3.64
N PHE A 16 3.33 7.73 2.48
CA PHE A 16 3.59 8.91 1.66
C PHE A 16 3.29 10.21 2.41
N PHE A 17 2.15 10.28 3.12
CA PHE A 17 1.75 11.47 3.86
C PHE A 17 2.27 11.53 5.31
N GLY A 18 2.60 10.38 5.90
CA GLY A 18 2.99 10.29 7.32
C GLY A 18 4.49 10.37 7.58
N ILE A 19 5.34 10.17 6.56
CA ILE A 19 6.80 10.19 6.70
C ILE A 19 7.36 11.43 6.03
N LYS A 20 8.31 12.09 6.73
CA LYS A 20 9.08 13.21 6.17
C LYS A 20 9.66 12.85 4.81
N LEU A 21 9.81 13.85 3.93
CA LEU A 21 10.44 13.62 2.63
C LEU A 21 11.84 13.03 2.81
N LEU A 22 12.06 11.89 2.15
CA LEU A 22 13.35 11.21 2.03
C LEU A 22 13.67 11.16 0.55
N THR A 23 14.93 11.40 0.20
CA THR A 23 15.39 11.36 -1.18
C THR A 23 16.69 10.57 -1.30
N THR A 24 16.87 9.93 -2.44
CA THR A 24 18.18 9.42 -2.86
C THR A 24 19.13 10.57 -3.23
N LYS A 25 20.41 10.26 -3.51
CA LYS A 25 21.41 11.26 -3.92
C LYS A 25 21.06 11.96 -5.24
N ASP A 26 20.36 11.26 -6.11
CA ASP A 26 19.83 11.73 -7.40
C ASP A 26 18.41 12.33 -7.29
N GLY A 27 17.88 12.50 -6.06
CA GLY A 27 16.66 13.26 -5.80
C GLY A 27 15.35 12.45 -5.88
N GLN A 28 15.39 11.14 -6.06
CA GLN A 28 14.18 10.32 -6.09
C GLN A 28 13.57 10.18 -4.69
N TYR A 29 12.28 10.45 -4.55
CA TYR A 29 11.58 10.34 -3.27
C TYR A 29 11.40 8.88 -2.84
N THR A 30 11.73 8.59 -1.58
CA THR A 30 11.72 7.22 -1.02
C THR A 30 10.89 7.07 0.25
N ASN A 31 10.28 8.15 0.75
CA ASN A 31 9.52 8.18 2.01
C ASN A 31 8.38 7.15 2.05
N ALA A 32 7.62 7.01 0.96
CA ALA A 32 6.51 6.05 0.90
C ALA A 32 7.00 4.59 0.96
N ILE A 33 8.04 4.25 0.20
CA ILE A 33 8.62 2.90 0.16
C ILE A 33 9.24 2.57 1.52
N TYR A 34 9.98 3.51 2.11
CA TYR A 34 10.55 3.37 3.45
C TYR A 34 9.46 3.04 4.47
N GLY A 35 8.38 3.83 4.53
CA GLY A 35 7.30 3.59 5.49
C GLY A 35 6.51 2.31 5.27
N PHE A 36 6.29 1.95 4.00
CA PHE A 36 5.67 0.68 3.67
C PHE A 36 6.50 -0.50 4.19
N LEU A 37 7.80 -0.52 3.91
CA LEU A 37 8.70 -1.59 4.36
C LEU A 37 8.84 -1.61 5.89
N THR A 38 8.95 -0.46 6.55
CA THR A 38 8.96 -0.40 8.02
C THR A 38 7.69 -1.02 8.62
N THR A 39 6.52 -0.69 8.07
CA THR A 39 5.24 -1.25 8.52
C THR A 39 5.18 -2.76 8.26
N LEU A 40 5.59 -3.20 7.07
CA LEU A 40 5.63 -4.62 6.71
C LEU A 40 6.53 -5.41 7.67
N HIS A 41 7.77 -4.96 7.90
CA HIS A 41 8.70 -5.65 8.81
C HIS A 41 8.16 -5.74 10.23
N LYS A 42 7.53 -4.67 10.74
CA LYS A 42 6.87 -4.67 12.04
C LYS A 42 5.78 -5.76 12.09
N LEU A 43 4.88 -5.79 11.11
CA LEU A 43 3.80 -6.77 11.05
C LEU A 43 4.33 -8.21 10.94
N LEU A 44 5.38 -8.45 10.15
CA LEU A 44 6.01 -9.77 10.06
C LEU A 44 6.55 -10.21 11.42
N SER A 45 7.22 -9.31 12.15
CA SER A 45 7.79 -9.63 13.47
C SER A 45 6.73 -9.86 14.54
N GLU A 46 5.65 -9.07 14.54
CA GLU A 46 4.60 -9.14 15.55
C GLU A 46 3.63 -10.31 15.32
N THR A 47 3.40 -10.65 14.04
CA THR A 47 2.38 -11.63 13.69
C THR A 47 2.94 -13.01 13.37
N ALA A 48 4.22 -13.11 12.97
CA ALA A 48 4.86 -14.36 12.52
C ALA A 48 3.95 -15.20 11.60
N PRO A 49 3.51 -14.66 10.45
CA PRO A 49 2.57 -15.34 9.57
C PRO A 49 3.29 -16.44 8.77
N GLU A 50 2.56 -17.50 8.42
CA GLU A 50 3.05 -18.59 7.57
C GLU A 50 3.02 -18.20 6.08
N ALA A 51 2.14 -17.26 5.70
CA ALA A 51 2.07 -16.72 4.35
C ALA A 51 1.67 -15.23 4.36
N VAL A 52 2.08 -14.51 3.32
CA VAL A 52 1.82 -13.08 3.16
C VAL A 52 1.31 -12.81 1.75
N ALA A 53 0.25 -12.02 1.64
CA ALA A 53 -0.27 -11.52 0.37
C ALA A 53 -0.40 -10.00 0.44
N VAL A 54 0.11 -9.30 -0.57
CA VAL A 54 -0.03 -7.85 -0.71
C VAL A 54 -0.82 -7.58 -1.98
N ALA A 55 -1.97 -6.90 -1.85
CA ALA A 55 -2.82 -6.54 -2.96
C ALA A 55 -2.55 -5.09 -3.39
N PHE A 56 -2.52 -4.87 -4.70
CA PHE A 56 -2.46 -3.53 -5.29
C PHE A 56 -3.64 -3.34 -6.24
N ASP A 57 -4.20 -2.13 -6.22
CA ASP A 57 -5.29 -1.76 -7.12
C ASP A 57 -4.80 -1.76 -8.58
N LEU A 58 -5.55 -2.44 -9.45
CA LEU A 58 -5.34 -2.41 -10.89
C LEU A 58 -5.89 -1.10 -11.47
N LYS A 59 -5.24 -0.58 -12.52
CA LYS A 59 -5.75 0.57 -13.30
C LYS A 59 -7.04 0.26 -14.07
N ALA A 60 -7.35 -1.02 -14.31
CA ALA A 60 -8.50 -1.41 -15.12
C ALA A 60 -9.83 -1.12 -14.39
N PRO A 61 -10.88 -0.66 -15.12
CA PRO A 61 -12.20 -0.47 -14.52
C PRO A 61 -12.70 -1.79 -13.95
N THR A 62 -13.01 -1.77 -12.66
CA THR A 62 -13.61 -2.93 -12.00
C THR A 62 -15.08 -3.07 -12.42
N PHE A 63 -15.67 -4.24 -12.19
CA PHE A 63 -17.11 -4.45 -12.42
C PHE A 63 -18.01 -3.38 -11.77
N ARG A 64 -17.55 -2.75 -10.67
CA ARG A 64 -18.27 -1.65 -9.99
C ARG A 64 -18.29 -0.36 -10.81
N HIS A 65 -17.22 -0.09 -11.58
CA HIS A 65 -17.18 1.05 -12.49
C HIS A 65 -18.11 0.84 -13.67
N LEU A 66 -18.27 -0.40 -14.13
CA LEU A 66 -19.20 -0.74 -15.21
C LEU A 66 -20.67 -0.72 -14.77
N ALA A 67 -20.93 -0.97 -13.48
CA ALA A 67 -22.28 -0.99 -12.93
C ALA A 67 -22.81 0.40 -12.50
N TYR A 68 -21.91 1.35 -12.23
CA TYR A 68 -22.29 2.70 -11.80
C TYR A 68 -21.21 3.73 -12.14
N ASP A 69 -21.54 4.65 -13.05
CA ASP A 69 -20.64 5.71 -13.52
C ASP A 69 -20.21 6.68 -12.41
N GLY A 70 -20.99 6.81 -11.33
CA GLY A 70 -20.65 7.66 -10.19
C GLY A 70 -19.70 7.02 -9.17
N TYR A 71 -19.31 5.75 -9.34
CA TYR A 71 -18.41 5.08 -8.40
C TYR A 71 -17.01 5.68 -8.48
N LYS A 72 -16.48 6.19 -7.37
CA LYS A 72 -15.18 6.89 -7.29
C LYS A 72 -15.09 8.16 -8.18
N ALA A 73 -16.21 8.76 -8.59
CA ALA A 73 -16.19 9.95 -9.46
C ALA A 73 -15.37 11.15 -8.92
N ASN A 74 -15.19 11.25 -7.60
CA ASN A 74 -14.40 12.30 -6.95
C ASN A 74 -13.02 11.81 -6.45
N ARG A 75 -12.57 10.61 -6.84
CA ARG A 75 -11.27 10.09 -6.41
C ARG A 75 -10.62 9.10 -7.38
#